data_AF-K0B3U4-F1
#
_entry.id   AF-K0B3U4-F1
#
_cell.length_a   1.000
_cell.length_b   1.000
_cell.length_c   1.000
_cell.angle_alpha   90.00
_cell.angle_beta   90.00
_cell.angle_gamma   90.00
#
_symmetry.space_group_name_H-M   'P 1'
#
loop_
_entity.id
_entity.type
_entity.pdbx_description
1 polymer ?
#
loop_
_entity_poly.entity_id
_entity_poly.type
_entity_poly.pdbx_seq_one_letter_code
_entity_poly.pdbx_strand_id
1 'polypeptide(L)'
;MIQGYYMERTAQKPWVSNFVNKITKVYLPFVMFSTMYGLYFLKVREKEFTLTDVLLGETAVHLYFVIHYMIFATFIPLLYKLKESLRVNFIWFMMISNFIICLAYEIQKSYGIKLVFYSGLNPGKYWGFVALGMLVNERKSIFNYMRENPTRSIIVSAVVTLVGLLIPFITDTVGYMYNKSSLFPLAIGITSLIISYFYKNKVKDKNRLSYIGQRSFGVYLVHLFVIYFLKSIIGTESLGIVFILTLVVSILLVNMGRILMSQLNALVNERMRKQSEKELNI
;
A
#
# COMPACT_ATOMS: atom_id res chain seq x y z
N MET A 1 0.23 -6.78 -10.13
CA MET A 1 -0.32 -6.13 -11.34
C MET A 1 -0.22 -4.62 -11.25
N ILE A 2 -1.07 -3.93 -10.48
CA ILE A 2 -1.07 -2.45 -10.40
C ILE A 2 0.29 -1.91 -9.89
N GLN A 3 0.87 -2.56 -8.87
CA GLN A 3 2.20 -2.20 -8.35
C GLN A 3 3.30 -2.33 -9.40
N GLY A 4 3.35 -3.44 -10.16
CA GLY A 4 4.33 -3.66 -11.23
C GLY A 4 4.24 -2.60 -12.33
N TYR A 5 3.02 -2.29 -12.79
CA TYR A 5 2.77 -1.23 -13.77
C TYR A 5 3.27 0.15 -13.33
N TYR A 6 2.98 0.55 -12.08
CA TYR A 6 3.49 1.82 -11.55
C TYR A 6 5.02 1.80 -11.39
N MET A 7 5.60 0.68 -10.99
CA MET A 7 7.05 0.54 -10.82
C MET A 7 7.80 0.64 -12.14
N GLU A 8 7.31 0.01 -13.21
CA GLU A 8 7.86 0.15 -14.57
C GLU A 8 7.84 1.61 -15.03
N ARG A 9 6.72 2.31 -14.84
CA ARG A 9 6.61 3.74 -15.19
C ARG A 9 7.51 4.63 -14.33
N THR A 10 7.67 4.28 -13.06
CA THR A 10 8.57 4.99 -12.15
C THR A 10 10.04 4.79 -12.54
N ALA A 11 10.39 3.62 -13.09
CA ALA A 11 11.75 3.34 -13.56
C ALA A 11 12.20 4.22 -14.75
N GLN A 12 11.23 4.75 -15.51
CA GLN A 12 11.48 5.69 -16.61
C GLN A 12 11.83 7.11 -16.14
N LYS A 13 11.61 7.44 -14.86
CA LYS A 13 11.95 8.75 -14.30
C LYS A 13 13.38 8.77 -13.71
N PRO A 14 14.04 9.94 -13.64
CA PRO A 14 15.31 10.06 -12.92
C PRO A 14 15.15 9.59 -11.47
N TRP A 15 16.02 8.67 -11.04
CA TRP A 15 15.88 7.98 -9.75
C TRP A 15 15.92 8.97 -8.57
N VAL A 16 16.84 9.94 -8.61
CA VAL A 16 16.98 10.97 -7.56
C VAL A 16 15.69 11.79 -7.41
N SER A 17 15.12 12.26 -8.53
CA SER A 17 13.85 13.00 -8.50
C SER A 17 12.71 12.16 -7.93
N ASN A 18 12.64 10.87 -8.28
CA ASN A 18 11.64 9.97 -7.73
C ASN A 18 11.86 9.72 -6.22
N PHE A 19 13.11 9.52 -5.78
CA PHE A 19 13.45 9.34 -4.37
C PHE A 19 13.04 10.56 -3.53
N VAL A 20 13.42 11.77 -3.95
CA VAL A 20 13.03 13.03 -3.29
C VAL A 20 11.51 13.18 -3.23
N ASN A 21 10.80 12.85 -4.32
CA ASN A 21 9.34 12.85 -4.34
C ASN A 21 8.73 11.85 -3.34
N LYS A 22 9.35 10.68 -3.13
CA LYS A 22 8.87 9.69 -2.16
C LYS A 22 9.12 10.15 -0.72
N ILE A 23 10.29 10.72 -0.45
CA ILE A 23 10.60 11.30 0.87
C ILE A 23 9.58 12.39 1.21
N THR A 24 9.40 13.36 0.31
CA THR A 24 8.51 14.51 0.55
C THR A 24 7.03 14.15 0.62
N LYS A 25 6.54 13.23 -0.22
CA LYS A 25 5.10 12.93 -0.31
C LYS A 25 4.63 11.75 0.53
N VAL A 26 5.55 10.90 0.99
CA VAL A 26 5.19 9.69 1.74
C VAL A 26 5.90 9.63 3.08
N TYR A 27 7.23 9.74 3.09
CA TYR A 27 7.99 9.57 4.33
C TYR A 27 7.81 10.76 5.29
N LEU A 28 7.81 11.99 4.78
CA LEU A 28 7.61 13.17 5.62
C LEU A 28 6.22 13.18 6.29
N PRO A 29 5.10 12.96 5.57
CA PRO A 29 3.80 12.75 6.20
C PRO A 29 3.81 11.60 7.21
N PHE A 30 4.48 10.50 6.89
CA PHE A 30 4.64 9.37 7.82
C PHE A 30 5.33 9.78 9.11
N VAL A 31 6.48 10.48 9.05
CA VAL A 31 7.18 10.96 10.24
C VAL A 31 6.28 11.88 11.06
N MET A 32 5.54 12.79 10.41
CA MET A 32 4.57 13.65 11.11
C MET A 32 3.51 12.83 11.85
N PHE A 33 2.89 11.84 11.18
CA PHE A 33 1.90 10.96 11.81
C PHE A 33 2.51 10.09 12.92
N SER A 34 3.69 9.52 12.71
CA SER A 34 4.43 8.73 13.70
C SER A 34 4.73 9.55 14.95
N THR A 35 5.13 10.82 14.79
CA THR A 35 5.35 11.75 15.90
C THR A 35 4.05 12.09 16.61
N MET A 36 2.97 12.39 15.87
CA MET A 36 1.65 12.62 16.47
C MET A 36 1.17 11.40 17.27
N TYR A 37 1.37 10.18 16.76
CA TYR A 37 1.08 8.95 17.47
C TYR A 37 1.94 8.80 18.73
N GLY A 38 3.25 9.04 18.63
CA GLY A 38 4.15 9.00 19.78
C GLY A 38 3.70 9.97 20.88
N LEU A 39 3.50 11.25 20.54
CA LEU A 39 3.03 12.27 21.48
C LEU A 39 1.68 11.92 22.10
N TYR A 40 0.78 11.33 21.32
CA TYR A 40 -0.51 10.88 21.80
C TYR A 40 -0.37 9.72 22.81
N PHE A 41 0.45 8.71 22.52
CA PHE A 41 0.68 7.59 23.43
C PHE A 41 1.42 7.99 24.70
N LEU A 42 2.36 8.94 24.59
CA LEU A 42 3.01 9.55 25.74
C LEU A 42 1.96 10.21 26.65
N LYS A 43 0.99 10.94 26.09
CA LYS A 43 -0.02 11.65 26.86
C LYS A 43 -1.12 10.75 27.43
N VAL A 44 -1.55 9.71 26.70
CA VAL A 44 -2.74 8.90 27.05
C VAL A 44 -2.37 7.62 27.79
N ARG A 45 -1.18 7.06 27.54
CA ARG A 45 -0.74 5.79 28.13
C ARG A 45 0.57 5.90 28.89
N GLU A 46 1.09 7.11 29.08
CA GLU A 46 2.38 7.38 29.75
C GLU A 46 3.54 6.55 29.17
N LYS A 47 3.43 6.18 27.88
CA LYS A 47 4.41 5.34 27.22
C LYS A 47 5.40 6.22 26.47
N GLU A 48 6.65 6.18 26.92
CA GLU A 48 7.75 6.84 26.24
C GLU A 48 8.01 6.24 24.85
N PHE A 49 8.54 7.05 23.96
CA PHE A 49 8.96 6.67 22.62
C PHE A 49 10.21 7.44 22.23
N THR A 50 11.04 6.82 21.40
CA THR A 50 12.31 7.35 20.94
C THR A 50 12.20 7.93 19.53
N LEU A 51 13.21 8.68 19.11
CA LEU A 51 13.35 9.11 17.72
C LEU A 51 13.40 7.90 16.77
N THR A 52 14.04 6.81 17.20
CA THR A 52 14.10 5.56 16.46
C THR A 52 12.71 4.99 16.25
N ASP A 53 11.83 5.01 17.26
CA ASP A 53 10.46 4.52 17.13
C ASP A 53 9.64 5.32 16.12
N VAL A 54 9.87 6.64 16.04
CA VAL A 54 9.22 7.52 15.06
C VAL A 54 9.71 7.22 13.65
N LEU A 55 11.04 7.13 13.48
CA LEU A 55 11.65 6.87 12.18
C LEU A 55 11.37 5.45 11.69
N LEU A 56 11.30 4.49 12.62
CA LEU A 56 11.02 3.08 12.34
C LEU A 56 9.53 2.72 12.32
N GLY A 57 8.66 3.66 12.69
CA GLY A 57 7.22 3.45 12.71
C GLY A 57 6.79 2.40 13.75
N GLU A 58 7.56 2.27 14.83
CA GLU A 58 7.26 1.42 15.98
C GLU A 58 6.28 2.10 16.96
N THR A 59 5.97 3.38 16.74
CA THR A 59 4.95 4.11 17.51
C THR A 59 3.53 3.59 17.31
N ALA A 60 3.25 2.83 16.24
CA ALA A 60 1.97 2.15 16.04
C ALA A 60 2.10 0.87 15.20
N VAL A 61 1.20 -0.10 15.42
CA VAL A 61 1.24 -1.52 14.95
C VAL A 61 1.25 -1.72 13.42
N HIS A 62 1.30 -0.65 12.62
CA HIS A 62 1.28 -0.74 11.16
C HIS A 62 2.12 0.33 10.45
N LEU A 63 2.72 1.26 11.20
CA LEU A 63 3.52 2.35 10.62
C LEU A 63 4.84 1.83 10.03
N TYR A 64 5.38 0.76 10.59
CA TYR A 64 6.56 0.08 10.07
C TYR A 64 6.44 -0.40 8.61
N PHE A 65 5.23 -0.63 8.10
CA PHE A 65 5.02 -1.00 6.69
C PHE A 65 5.42 0.14 5.74
N VAL A 66 5.40 1.39 6.20
CA VAL A 66 5.76 2.55 5.38
C VAL A 66 7.26 2.54 5.04
N ILE A 67 8.11 2.05 5.93
CA ILE A 67 9.56 1.97 5.68
C ILE A 67 9.87 0.92 4.64
N HIS A 68 9.22 -0.24 4.75
CA HIS A 68 9.30 -1.29 3.75
C HIS A 68 8.81 -0.78 2.40
N TYR A 69 7.68 -0.07 2.41
CA TYR A 69 7.19 0.61 1.22
C TYR A 69 8.21 1.60 0.67
N MET A 70 8.89 2.40 1.50
CA MET A 70 9.90 3.36 1.07
C MET A 70 11.12 2.69 0.44
N ILE A 71 11.62 1.62 1.06
CA ILE A 71 12.70 0.79 0.51
C ILE A 71 12.27 0.25 -0.86
N PHE A 72 11.11 -0.40 -0.94
CA PHE A 72 10.63 -0.98 -2.19
C PHE A 72 10.35 0.07 -3.27
N ALA A 73 9.68 1.17 -2.92
CA ALA A 73 9.36 2.25 -3.86
C ALA A 73 10.61 2.97 -4.38
N THR A 74 11.71 2.91 -3.65
CA THR A 74 12.99 3.52 -4.02
C THR A 74 13.84 2.57 -4.87
N PHE A 75 13.97 1.31 -4.46
CA PHE A 75 14.94 0.38 -5.06
C PHE A 75 14.34 -0.52 -6.15
N ILE A 76 13.05 -0.87 -6.08
CA ILE A 76 12.43 -1.74 -7.10
C ILE A 76 12.42 -1.11 -8.51
N PRO A 77 12.23 0.21 -8.69
CA PRO A 77 12.38 0.83 -10.01
C PRO A 77 13.76 0.59 -10.64
N LEU A 78 14.82 0.36 -9.85
CA LEU A 78 16.15 0.03 -10.37
C LEU A 78 16.17 -1.38 -10.98
N LEU A 79 15.38 -2.33 -10.47
CA LEU A 79 15.26 -3.68 -11.03
C LEU A 79 14.72 -3.65 -12.47
N TYR A 80 13.86 -2.68 -12.79
CA TYR A 80 13.35 -2.49 -14.15
C TYR A 80 14.39 -1.97 -15.13
N LYS A 81 15.53 -1.45 -14.65
CA LYS A 81 16.67 -1.07 -15.50
C LYS A 81 17.58 -2.25 -15.86
N LEU A 82 17.41 -3.41 -15.21
CA LEU A 82 18.16 -4.62 -15.53
C LEU A 82 17.67 -5.25 -16.84
N LYS A 83 18.54 -6.02 -17.49
CA LYS A 83 18.17 -6.90 -18.61
C LYS A 83 17.05 -7.84 -18.16
N GLU A 84 16.10 -8.11 -19.06
CA GLU A 84 14.89 -8.88 -18.75
C GLU A 84 15.17 -10.23 -18.07
N SER A 85 16.16 -10.99 -18.54
CA SER A 85 16.53 -12.26 -17.93
C SER A 85 16.96 -12.12 -16.47
N LEU A 86 17.78 -11.11 -16.16
CA LEU A 86 18.22 -10.82 -14.79
C LEU A 86 17.08 -10.33 -13.92
N ARG A 87 16.21 -9.47 -14.47
CA ARG A 87 15.02 -8.97 -13.78
C ARG A 87 14.08 -10.10 -13.39
N VAL A 88 13.77 -11.01 -14.32
CA VAL A 88 12.89 -12.16 -14.07
C VAL A 88 13.50 -13.11 -13.04
N ASN A 89 14.80 -13.42 -13.14
CA ASN A 89 15.47 -14.27 -12.14
C ASN A 89 15.47 -13.63 -10.75
N PHE A 90 15.68 -12.31 -10.67
CA PHE A 90 15.61 -11.58 -9.41
C PHE A 90 14.20 -11.58 -8.82
N ILE A 91 13.16 -11.40 -9.64
CA ILE A 91 11.76 -11.49 -9.21
C ILE A 91 11.47 -12.90 -8.64
N TRP A 92 11.94 -13.96 -9.31
CA TRP A 92 11.81 -15.33 -8.79
C TRP A 92 12.54 -15.52 -7.47
N PHE A 93 13.74 -14.99 -7.34
CA PHE A 93 14.49 -15.00 -6.07
C PHE A 93 13.72 -14.29 -4.95
N MET A 94 13.15 -13.11 -5.20
CA MET A 94 12.32 -12.39 -4.22
C MET A 94 11.10 -13.21 -3.80
N MET A 95 10.49 -13.93 -4.74
CA MET A 95 9.35 -14.82 -4.47
C MET A 95 9.76 -16.03 -3.62
N ILE A 96 10.81 -16.74 -4.01
CA ILE A 96 11.26 -17.96 -3.31
C ILE A 96 11.77 -17.64 -1.91
N SER A 97 12.57 -16.58 -1.76
CA SER A 97 13.04 -16.12 -0.45
C SER A 97 11.88 -15.74 0.49
N ASN A 98 10.78 -15.19 -0.05
CA ASN A 98 9.58 -14.93 0.73
C ASN A 98 8.95 -16.22 1.26
N PHE A 99 8.80 -17.24 0.41
CA PHE A 99 8.30 -18.55 0.82
C PHE A 99 9.19 -19.19 1.87
N ILE A 100 10.52 -19.17 1.68
CA ILE A 100 11.49 -19.73 2.63
C ILE A 100 11.37 -19.05 4.00
N ILE A 101 11.30 -17.72 4.03
CA ILE A 101 11.18 -16.96 5.29
C ILE A 101 9.83 -17.23 5.97
N CYS A 102 8.73 -17.26 5.21
CA CYS A 102 7.42 -17.57 5.76
C CYS A 102 7.36 -19.00 6.32
N LEU A 103 7.95 -19.97 5.63
CA LEU A 103 8.06 -21.36 6.09
C LEU A 103 8.92 -21.44 7.36
N ALA A 104 10.04 -20.74 7.41
CA ALA A 104 10.90 -20.70 8.59
C ALA A 104 10.17 -20.13 9.81
N TYR A 105 9.37 -19.06 9.63
CA TYR A 105 8.52 -18.53 10.70
C TYR A 105 7.45 -19.53 11.15
N GLU A 106 6.85 -20.29 10.23
CA GLU A 106 5.82 -21.28 10.58
C GLU A 106 6.42 -22.48 11.33
N ILE A 107 7.59 -22.96 10.91
CA ILE A 107 8.33 -24.02 11.62
C ILE A 107 8.75 -23.52 13.00
N GLN A 108 9.27 -22.29 13.10
CA GLN A 108 9.66 -21.70 14.38
C GLN A 108 8.47 -21.56 15.34
N LYS A 109 7.29 -21.20 14.83
CA LYS A 109 6.06 -21.12 15.61
C LYS A 109 5.55 -22.50 16.04
N SER A 110 5.62 -23.49 15.15
CA SER A 110 5.03 -24.82 15.36
C SER A 110 5.89 -25.72 16.24
N TYR A 111 7.21 -25.60 16.15
CA TYR A 111 8.16 -26.50 16.80
C TYR A 111 9.06 -25.81 17.83
N GLY A 112 8.94 -24.49 18.03
CA GLY A 112 9.77 -23.73 18.97
C GLY A 112 11.23 -23.58 18.56
N ILE A 113 11.61 -23.99 17.35
CA ILE A 113 12.99 -23.93 16.84
C ILE A 113 13.27 -22.54 16.28
N LYS A 114 14.26 -21.84 16.82
CA LYS A 114 14.64 -20.50 16.33
C LYS A 114 15.42 -20.60 15.01
N LEU A 115 14.73 -20.44 13.89
CA LEU A 115 15.33 -20.45 12.54
C LEU A 115 15.67 -19.05 12.03
N VAL A 116 14.90 -18.04 12.45
CA VAL A 116 15.14 -16.64 12.08
C VAL A 116 15.64 -15.89 13.31
N PHE A 117 16.92 -15.50 13.26
CA PHE A 117 17.59 -14.82 14.37
C PHE A 117 17.28 -13.32 14.45
N TYR A 118 16.86 -12.73 13.33
CA TYR A 118 16.50 -11.33 13.26
C TYR A 118 15.09 -11.10 13.83
N SER A 119 15.03 -10.37 14.95
CA SER A 119 13.78 -9.97 15.62
C SER A 119 13.11 -8.75 14.98
N GLY A 120 13.85 -8.02 14.14
CA GLY A 120 13.31 -6.86 13.43
C GLY A 120 12.44 -7.26 12.24
N LEU A 121 11.98 -6.24 11.52
CA LEU A 121 11.16 -6.45 10.34
C LEU A 121 11.96 -6.98 9.15
N ASN A 122 11.67 -8.21 8.76
CA ASN A 122 12.35 -8.87 7.66
C ASN A 122 11.75 -8.43 6.30
N PRO A 123 12.46 -7.65 5.46
CA PRO A 123 11.94 -7.22 4.16
C PRO A 123 11.65 -8.39 3.22
N GLY A 124 12.35 -9.51 3.40
CA GLY A 124 12.11 -10.75 2.65
C GLY A 124 10.70 -11.32 2.86
N LYS A 125 10.07 -11.06 4.01
CA LYS A 125 8.67 -11.42 4.31
C LYS A 125 7.65 -10.61 3.50
N TYR A 126 8.02 -9.44 2.97
CA TYR A 126 7.07 -8.52 2.33
C TYR A 126 7.32 -8.34 0.83
N TRP A 127 8.54 -8.54 0.36
CA TRP A 127 8.88 -8.31 -1.03
C TRP A 127 8.33 -9.34 -2.00
N GLY A 128 7.92 -10.54 -1.53
CA GLY A 128 7.37 -11.60 -2.36
C GLY A 128 6.02 -11.21 -2.96
N PHE A 129 5.21 -10.46 -2.20
CA PHE A 129 3.96 -9.89 -2.68
C PHE A 129 4.19 -8.89 -3.82
N VAL A 130 5.24 -8.08 -3.70
CA VAL A 130 5.62 -7.14 -4.75
C VAL A 130 6.16 -7.88 -5.97
N ALA A 131 6.98 -8.91 -5.76
CA ALA A 131 7.54 -9.77 -6.79
C ALA A 131 6.45 -10.46 -7.62
N LEU A 132 5.41 -11.03 -6.99
CA LEU A 132 4.23 -11.53 -7.69
C LEU A 132 3.58 -10.44 -8.56
N GLY A 133 3.46 -9.24 -8.00
CA GLY A 133 2.91 -8.09 -8.71
C GLY A 133 3.72 -7.69 -9.94
N MET A 134 5.05 -7.84 -9.90
CA MET A 134 6.00 -7.58 -11.00
C MET A 134 6.02 -8.73 -12.01
N LEU A 135 6.03 -9.99 -11.55
CA LEU A 135 6.02 -11.17 -12.41
C LEU A 135 4.79 -11.19 -13.33
N VAL A 136 3.62 -10.82 -12.79
CA VAL A 136 2.40 -10.69 -13.62
C VAL A 136 2.53 -9.53 -14.61
N ASN A 137 3.23 -8.44 -14.27
CA ASN A 137 3.48 -7.33 -15.20
C ASN A 137 4.37 -7.74 -16.39
N GLU A 138 5.36 -8.59 -16.15
CA GLU A 138 6.21 -9.16 -17.22
C GLU A 138 5.40 -10.05 -18.19
N ARG A 139 4.27 -10.61 -17.74
CA ARG A 139 3.38 -11.45 -18.56
C ARG A 139 2.32 -10.60 -19.27
N LYS A 140 2.75 -9.84 -20.28
CA LYS A 140 1.85 -9.02 -21.13
C LYS A 140 0.69 -9.83 -21.74
N SER A 141 0.88 -11.12 -21.98
CA SER A 141 -0.15 -12.05 -22.47
C SER A 141 -1.40 -12.09 -21.57
N ILE A 142 -1.24 -12.00 -20.24
CA ILE A 142 -2.36 -11.99 -19.29
C ILE A 142 -3.22 -10.74 -19.50
N PHE A 143 -2.58 -9.58 -19.61
CA PHE A 143 -3.29 -8.32 -19.84
C PHE A 143 -3.92 -8.23 -21.22
N ASN A 144 -3.26 -8.79 -22.25
CA ASN A 144 -3.83 -8.87 -23.60
C ASN A 144 -5.08 -9.76 -23.60
N TYR A 145 -5.00 -10.95 -23.00
CA TYR A 145 -6.16 -11.83 -22.85
C TYR A 145 -7.30 -11.16 -22.09
N MET A 146 -7.03 -10.47 -20.97
CA MET A 146 -8.06 -9.76 -20.21
C MET A 146 -8.70 -8.59 -20.98
N ARG A 147 -7.96 -7.99 -21.91
CA ARG A 147 -8.47 -6.93 -22.78
C ARG A 147 -9.33 -7.47 -23.91
N GLU A 148 -8.94 -8.60 -24.48
CA GLU A 148 -9.66 -9.29 -25.56
C GLU A 148 -10.91 -10.02 -25.04
N ASN A 149 -10.87 -10.53 -23.81
CA ASN A 149 -11.91 -11.37 -23.22
C ASN A 149 -12.41 -10.82 -21.85
N PRO A 150 -12.82 -9.55 -21.75
CA PRO A 150 -13.06 -8.90 -20.45
C PRO A 150 -14.19 -9.56 -19.66
N THR A 151 -15.24 -10.05 -20.31
CA THR A 151 -16.36 -10.76 -19.64
C THR A 151 -15.90 -12.08 -19.03
N ARG A 152 -15.12 -12.88 -19.76
CA ARG A 152 -14.57 -14.15 -19.23
C ARG A 152 -13.63 -13.88 -18.06
N SER A 153 -12.79 -12.84 -18.17
CA SER A 153 -11.89 -12.47 -17.09
C SER A 153 -12.62 -11.94 -15.85
N ILE A 154 -13.75 -11.23 -15.99
CA ILE A 154 -14.61 -10.85 -14.86
C ILE A 154 -15.12 -12.11 -14.15
N ILE A 155 -15.65 -13.09 -14.90
CA ILE A 155 -16.21 -14.32 -14.32
C ILE A 155 -15.14 -15.09 -13.56
N VAL A 156 -13.98 -15.34 -14.18
CA VAL A 156 -12.87 -16.04 -13.54
C VAL A 156 -12.40 -15.29 -12.29
N SER A 157 -12.27 -13.96 -12.37
CA SER A 157 -11.84 -13.14 -11.23
C SER A 157 -12.87 -13.16 -10.09
N ALA A 158 -14.16 -13.20 -10.40
CA ALA A 158 -15.24 -13.31 -9.42
C ALA A 158 -15.21 -14.67 -8.72
N VAL A 159 -14.99 -15.77 -9.46
CA VAL A 159 -14.82 -17.11 -8.88
C VAL A 159 -13.61 -17.16 -7.94
N VAL A 160 -12.47 -16.62 -8.37
CA VAL A 160 -11.24 -16.56 -7.55
C VAL A 160 -11.47 -15.72 -6.27
N THR A 161 -12.22 -14.61 -6.39
CA THR A 161 -12.63 -13.78 -5.25
C THR A 161 -13.50 -14.56 -4.28
N LEU A 162 -14.52 -15.26 -4.78
CA LEU A 162 -15.43 -16.08 -3.97
C LEU A 162 -14.68 -17.21 -3.27
N VAL A 163 -13.75 -17.88 -3.94
CA VAL A 163 -12.90 -18.93 -3.32
C VAL A 163 -12.07 -18.34 -2.19
N GLY A 164 -11.42 -17.20 -2.40
CA GLY A 164 -10.66 -16.50 -1.35
C GLY A 164 -11.52 -16.02 -0.18
N LEU A 165 -12.78 -15.70 -0.43
CA LEU A 165 -13.74 -15.30 0.61
C LEU A 165 -14.26 -16.51 1.39
N LEU A 166 -14.69 -17.57 0.71
CA LEU A 166 -15.44 -18.69 1.30
C LEU A 166 -14.57 -19.73 2.01
N ILE A 167 -13.36 -20.01 1.52
CA ILE A 167 -12.43 -20.96 2.17
C ILE A 167 -12.23 -20.64 3.66
N PRO A 168 -11.98 -19.38 4.06
CA PRO A 168 -11.93 -18.97 5.46
C PRO A 168 -13.09 -19.43 6.32
N PHE A 169 -14.32 -19.25 5.82
CA PHE A 169 -15.54 -19.56 6.53
C PHE A 169 -15.79 -21.07 6.57
N ILE A 170 -15.47 -21.79 5.50
CA ILE A 170 -15.66 -23.24 5.43
C ILE A 170 -14.68 -23.99 6.33
N THR A 171 -13.47 -23.45 6.50
CA THR A 171 -12.39 -24.08 7.28
C THR A 171 -12.30 -23.57 8.73
N ASP A 172 -13.23 -22.74 9.19
CA ASP A 172 -13.20 -22.09 10.51
C ASP A 172 -11.89 -21.35 10.83
N THR A 173 -11.19 -20.87 9.80
CA THR A 173 -9.93 -20.13 9.93
C THR A 173 -10.12 -18.61 9.89
N VAL A 174 -11.31 -18.11 10.21
CA VAL A 174 -11.69 -16.69 10.08
C VAL A 174 -10.80 -15.80 10.97
N GLY A 175 -9.88 -15.06 10.35
CA GLY A 175 -8.96 -14.15 11.05
C GLY A 175 -7.65 -13.88 10.30
N TYR A 176 -7.15 -12.64 10.36
CA TYR A 176 -5.94 -12.20 9.62
C TYR A 176 -4.69 -13.02 9.93
N MET A 177 -4.59 -13.58 11.14
CA MET A 177 -3.44 -14.39 11.58
C MET A 177 -3.44 -15.81 10.99
N TYR A 178 -4.61 -16.38 10.68
CA TYR A 178 -4.76 -17.78 10.25
C TYR A 178 -4.96 -17.94 8.74
N ASN A 179 -5.38 -16.88 8.04
CA ASN A 179 -5.83 -16.97 6.65
C ASN A 179 -4.97 -16.24 5.62
N LYS A 180 -3.67 -16.18 5.85
CA LYS A 180 -2.74 -15.55 4.89
C LYS A 180 -2.85 -16.16 3.50
N SER A 181 -3.12 -17.47 3.41
CA SER A 181 -3.24 -18.22 2.15
C SER A 181 -4.51 -17.89 1.35
N SER A 182 -5.65 -17.63 1.99
CA SER A 182 -6.93 -17.30 1.32
C SER A 182 -7.07 -15.81 0.97
N LEU A 183 -6.35 -14.94 1.70
CA LEU A 183 -6.20 -13.53 1.34
C LEU A 183 -5.52 -13.34 -0.03
N PHE A 184 -4.68 -14.28 -0.46
CA PHE A 184 -4.04 -14.23 -1.78
C PHE A 184 -5.03 -14.38 -2.93
N PRO A 185 -5.83 -15.48 -3.03
CA PRO A 185 -6.91 -15.58 -3.99
C PRO A 185 -7.87 -14.39 -3.94
N LEU A 186 -8.25 -13.94 -2.74
CA LEU A 186 -9.15 -12.80 -2.59
C LEU A 186 -8.55 -11.52 -3.22
N ALA A 187 -7.30 -11.20 -2.89
CA ALA A 187 -6.63 -10.01 -3.42
C ALA A 187 -6.39 -10.09 -4.93
N ILE A 188 -5.99 -11.27 -5.45
CA ILE A 188 -5.80 -11.50 -6.89
C ILE A 188 -7.13 -11.38 -7.62
N GLY A 189 -8.18 -12.03 -7.10
CA GLY A 189 -9.53 -12.01 -7.65
C GLY A 189 -10.07 -10.59 -7.74
N ILE A 190 -10.08 -9.84 -6.64
CA ILE A 190 -10.58 -8.46 -6.61
C ILE A 190 -9.79 -7.55 -7.55
N THR A 191 -8.45 -7.67 -7.53
CA THR A 191 -7.59 -6.84 -8.40
C THR A 191 -7.85 -7.11 -9.87
N SER A 192 -7.92 -8.39 -10.26
CA SER A 192 -8.19 -8.79 -11.64
C SER A 192 -9.61 -8.41 -12.06
N LEU A 193 -10.59 -8.54 -11.16
CA LEU A 193 -11.98 -8.16 -11.38
C LEU A 193 -12.10 -6.67 -11.71
N ILE A 194 -11.45 -5.80 -10.91
CA ILE A 194 -11.41 -4.36 -11.15
C ILE A 194 -10.76 -4.06 -12.50
N ILE A 195 -9.62 -4.69 -12.81
CA ILE A 195 -8.92 -4.46 -14.09
C ILE A 195 -9.80 -4.90 -15.28
N SER A 196 -10.41 -6.08 -15.23
CA SER A 196 -11.29 -6.57 -16.30
C SER A 196 -12.54 -5.73 -16.45
N TYR A 197 -13.13 -5.25 -15.35
CA TYR A 197 -14.26 -4.31 -15.38
C TYR A 197 -13.88 -3.00 -16.09
N PHE A 198 -12.69 -2.48 -15.82
CA PHE A 198 -12.20 -1.26 -16.47
C PHE A 198 -11.96 -1.48 -17.97
N TYR A 199 -11.44 -2.65 -18.37
CA TYR A 199 -11.31 -3.00 -19.79
C TYR A 199 -12.66 -3.15 -20.48
N LYS A 200 -13.64 -3.82 -19.85
CA LYS A 200 -15.01 -3.97 -20.38
C LYS A 200 -15.65 -2.61 -20.68
N ASN A 201 -15.51 -1.68 -19.74
CA ASN A 201 -16.14 -0.35 -19.84
C ASN A 201 -15.29 0.68 -20.58
N LYS A 202 -14.18 0.27 -21.21
CA LYS A 202 -13.27 1.14 -21.97
C LYS A 202 -12.89 2.42 -21.20
N VAL A 203 -12.68 2.30 -19.89
CA VAL A 203 -12.40 3.46 -19.02
C VAL A 203 -11.05 4.06 -19.43
N LYS A 204 -11.09 5.18 -20.16
CA LYS A 204 -9.90 5.82 -20.74
C LYS A 204 -8.96 6.41 -19.69
N ASP A 205 -9.47 6.75 -18.50
CA ASP A 205 -8.72 7.50 -17.50
C ASP A 205 -7.90 6.59 -16.57
N LYS A 206 -6.68 6.27 -16.99
CA LYS A 206 -5.68 5.50 -16.22
C LYS A 206 -5.31 6.16 -14.87
N ASN A 207 -5.64 7.44 -14.66
CA ASN A 207 -5.42 8.10 -13.38
C ASN A 207 -6.43 7.67 -12.31
N ARG A 208 -7.60 7.11 -12.68
CA ARG A 208 -8.61 6.63 -11.71
C ARG A 208 -8.13 5.43 -10.90
N LEU A 209 -7.37 4.51 -11.49
CA LEU A 209 -6.75 3.40 -10.75
C LEU A 209 -5.65 3.88 -9.79
N SER A 210 -4.86 4.87 -10.22
CA SER A 210 -3.85 5.52 -9.37
C SER A 210 -4.51 6.24 -8.20
N TYR A 211 -5.64 6.89 -8.48
CA TYR A 211 -6.44 7.61 -7.52
C TYR A 211 -7.02 6.65 -6.48
N ILE A 212 -7.61 5.52 -6.89
CA ILE A 212 -8.10 4.48 -5.97
C ILE A 212 -6.95 3.98 -5.09
N GLY A 213 -5.80 3.62 -5.67
CA GLY A 213 -4.64 3.14 -4.91
C GLY A 213 -4.07 4.15 -3.91
N GLN A 214 -3.97 5.43 -4.28
CA GLN A 214 -3.55 6.51 -3.37
C GLN A 214 -4.56 6.74 -2.24
N ARG A 215 -5.86 6.64 -2.54
CA ARG A 215 -6.92 6.81 -1.54
C ARG A 215 -6.99 5.63 -0.57
N SER A 216 -6.80 4.40 -1.03
CA SER A 216 -6.73 3.22 -0.17
C SER A 216 -5.61 3.31 0.88
N PHE A 217 -4.48 3.94 0.55
CA PHE A 217 -3.39 4.18 1.51
C PHE A 217 -3.77 5.21 2.59
N GLY A 218 -4.47 6.28 2.21
CA GLY A 218 -5.03 7.25 3.17
C GLY A 218 -6.07 6.63 4.09
N VAL A 219 -6.97 5.81 3.53
CA VAL A 219 -7.97 5.04 4.30
C VAL A 219 -7.29 4.11 5.31
N TYR A 220 -6.17 3.46 4.93
CA TYR A 220 -5.40 2.58 5.82
C TYR A 220 -4.78 3.33 7.02
N LEU A 221 -4.27 4.54 6.81
CA LEU A 221 -3.71 5.37 7.89
C LEU A 221 -4.79 5.92 8.83
N VAL A 222 -5.95 6.30 8.29
CA VAL A 222 -7.10 6.82 9.05
C VAL A 222 -7.79 5.71 9.84
N HIS A 223 -7.88 4.51 9.27
CA HIS A 223 -8.42 3.31 9.90
C HIS A 223 -7.83 3.05 11.29
N LEU A 224 -6.53 3.30 11.47
CA LEU A 224 -5.85 3.08 12.74
C LEU A 224 -6.32 4.05 13.83
N PHE A 225 -6.52 5.31 13.47
CA PHE A 225 -7.05 6.32 14.38
C PHE A 225 -8.50 5.99 14.77
N VAL A 226 -9.31 5.53 13.82
CA VAL A 226 -10.72 5.19 14.05
C VAL A 226 -10.86 3.95 14.93
N ILE A 227 -10.11 2.88 14.64
CA ILE A 227 -10.10 1.67 15.49
C ILE A 227 -9.69 2.04 16.91
N TYR A 228 -8.63 2.83 17.06
CA TYR A 228 -8.10 3.15 18.37
C TYR A 228 -9.05 4.07 19.15
N PHE A 229 -9.67 5.07 18.50
CA PHE A 229 -10.70 5.91 19.10
C PHE A 229 -11.90 5.07 19.57
N LEU A 230 -12.40 4.19 18.71
CA LEU A 230 -13.53 3.32 19.06
C LEU A 230 -13.20 2.38 20.21
N LYS A 231 -12.02 1.76 20.19
CA LYS A 231 -11.60 0.81 21.21
C LYS A 231 -11.24 1.47 22.54
N SER A 232 -10.51 2.59 22.51
CA SER A 232 -9.90 3.17 23.71
C SER A 232 -10.72 4.30 24.34
N ILE A 233 -11.60 4.98 23.57
CA ILE A 233 -12.44 6.06 24.07
C ILE A 233 -13.90 5.62 24.16
N ILE A 234 -14.42 4.96 23.12
CA ILE A 234 -15.83 4.52 23.09
C ILE A 234 -16.01 3.13 23.72
N GLY A 235 -14.95 2.32 23.81
CA GLY A 235 -15.02 0.94 24.32
C GLY A 235 -15.74 -0.04 23.39
N THR A 236 -15.83 0.27 22.09
CA THR A 236 -16.51 -0.54 21.07
C THR A 236 -15.51 -1.23 20.14
N GLU A 237 -15.73 -2.53 19.90
CA GLU A 237 -14.91 -3.35 18.98
C GLU A 237 -15.64 -3.73 17.68
N SER A 238 -16.82 -3.13 17.43
CA SER A 238 -17.63 -3.45 16.25
C SER A 238 -16.91 -3.07 14.95
N LEU A 239 -16.53 -4.09 14.18
CA LEU A 239 -15.89 -3.96 12.87
C LEU A 239 -16.75 -3.14 11.87
N GLY A 240 -18.08 -3.23 11.98
CA GLY A 240 -18.99 -2.46 11.13
C GLY A 240 -18.93 -0.97 11.42
N ILE A 241 -18.88 -0.59 12.70
CA ILE A 241 -18.76 0.81 13.13
C ILE A 241 -17.39 1.37 12.75
N VAL A 242 -16.32 0.59 12.95
CA VAL A 242 -14.96 0.91 12.48
C VAL A 242 -14.95 1.19 10.99
N PHE A 243 -15.55 0.32 10.18
CA PHE A 243 -15.58 0.47 8.73
C PHE A 243 -16.32 1.75 8.32
N ILE A 244 -17.51 2.00 8.86
CA ILE A 244 -18.33 3.18 8.54
C ILE A 244 -17.60 4.47 8.94
N LEU A 245 -17.07 4.55 10.16
CA LEU A 245 -16.35 5.75 10.62
C LEU A 245 -15.06 5.96 9.84
N THR A 246 -14.32 4.91 9.53
CA THR A 246 -13.11 5.00 8.68
C THR A 246 -13.46 5.56 7.32
N LEU A 247 -14.56 5.08 6.72
CA LEU A 247 -15.03 5.54 5.42
C LEU A 247 -15.42 7.03 5.48
N VAL A 248 -16.23 7.42 6.47
CA VAL A 248 -16.70 8.81 6.67
C VAL A 248 -15.53 9.76 6.89
N VAL A 249 -14.64 9.45 7.85
CA VAL A 249 -13.47 10.30 8.15
C VAL A 249 -12.55 10.39 6.93
N SER A 250 -12.36 9.28 6.20
CA SER A 250 -11.57 9.31 4.97
C SER A 250 -12.20 10.22 3.92
N ILE A 251 -13.52 10.14 3.68
CA ILE A 251 -14.25 11.00 2.74
C ILE A 251 -14.17 12.49 3.15
N LEU A 252 -14.28 12.79 4.44
CA LEU A 252 -14.18 14.16 4.95
C LEU A 252 -12.77 14.72 4.77
N LEU A 253 -11.73 13.96 5.13
CA LEU A 253 -10.33 14.34 4.91
C LEU A 253 -10.00 14.50 3.42
N VAL A 254 -10.59 13.66 2.57
CA VAL A 254 -10.48 13.77 1.10
C VAL A 254 -11.01 15.11 0.60
N ASN A 255 -12.19 15.51 1.08
CA ASN A 255 -12.85 16.74 0.66
C ASN A 255 -12.14 17.97 1.22
N MET A 256 -11.74 17.94 2.50
CA MET A 256 -10.92 19.01 3.10
C MET A 256 -9.60 19.20 2.37
N GLY A 257 -8.89 18.12 2.01
CA GLY A 257 -7.63 18.21 1.28
C GLY A 257 -7.78 18.82 -0.12
N ARG A 258 -8.92 18.60 -0.80
CA ARG A 258 -9.23 19.26 -2.08
C ARG A 258 -9.44 20.76 -1.90
N ILE A 259 -10.21 21.14 -0.88
CA ILE A 259 -10.50 22.54 -0.57
C ILE A 259 -9.18 23.26 -0.22
N LEU A 260 -8.37 22.68 0.68
CA LEU A 260 -7.07 23.23 1.07
C LEU A 260 -6.13 23.42 -0.13
N MET A 261 -5.99 22.41 -1.01
CA MET A 261 -5.12 22.57 -2.18
C MET A 261 -5.66 23.58 -3.20
N SER A 262 -6.99 23.71 -3.35
CA SER A 262 -7.56 24.76 -4.20
C SER A 262 -7.26 26.17 -3.66
N GLN A 263 -7.36 26.37 -2.35
CA GLN A 263 -7.02 27.63 -1.69
C GLN A 263 -5.51 27.92 -1.77
N LEU A 264 -4.67 26.92 -1.55
CA LEU A 264 -3.21 27.06 -1.64
C LEU A 264 -2.77 27.43 -3.07
N ASN A 265 -3.34 26.78 -4.08
CA ASN A 265 -3.06 27.09 -5.48
C ASN A 265 -3.55 28.50 -5.86
N ALA A 266 -4.69 28.95 -5.33
CA ALA A 266 -5.17 30.31 -5.52
C ALA A 266 -4.18 31.33 -4.94
N LEU A 267 -3.68 31.10 -3.72
CA LEU A 267 -2.69 31.96 -3.06
C LEU A 267 -1.35 32.00 -3.81
N VAL A 268 -0.87 30.85 -4.30
CA VAL A 268 0.38 30.77 -5.09
C VAL A 268 0.23 31.51 -6.42
N ASN A 269 -0.88 31.33 -7.12
CA ASN A 269 -1.14 32.00 -8.39
C ASN A 269 -1.27 33.52 -8.21
N GLU A 270 -1.92 33.98 -7.14
CA GLU A 270 -2.00 35.41 -6.80
C GLU A 270 -0.62 36.01 -6.53
N ARG A 271 0.24 35.29 -5.81
CA ARG A 271 1.61 35.73 -5.52
C ARG A 271 2.47 35.80 -6.79
N MET A 272 2.37 34.81 -7.67
CA MET A 272 3.06 34.80 -8.97
C MET A 272 2.59 35.95 -9.86
N ARG A 273 1.29 36.26 -9.87
CA ARG A 273 0.73 37.38 -10.63
C ARG A 273 1.28 38.72 -10.13
N LYS A 274 1.27 38.94 -8.81
CA LYS A 274 1.82 40.15 -8.17
C LYS A 274 3.32 40.33 -8.42
N GLN A 275 4.07 39.23 -8.55
CA GLN A 275 5.49 39.29 -8.87
C GLN A 275 5.74 39.66 -10.34
N SER A 276 4.98 39.06 -11.28
CA SER A 276 5.03 39.42 -12.70
C SER A 276 4.60 40.87 -12.96
N GLU A 277 3.56 41.36 -12.27
CA GLU A 277 3.13 42.77 -12.35
C GLU A 277 4.20 43.74 -11.82
N LYS A 278 5.04 43.33 -10.85
CA LYS A 278 6.18 44.12 -10.39
C LYS A 278 7.34 44.13 -11.38
N GLU A 279 7.61 43.01 -12.04
CA GLU A 279 8.68 42.88 -13.03
C GLU A 279 8.37 43.63 -14.34
N LEU A 280 7.09 43.79 -14.69
CA LEU A 280 6.63 44.55 -15.88
C LEU A 280 6.57 46.08 -15.67
N ASN A 281 6.64 46.54 -14.41
CA ASN A 281 6.60 47.96 -14.05
C ASN A 281 8.00 48.53 -13.71
N ILE A 282 9.06 47.81 -14.08
CA ILE A 282 10.48 48.21 -14.02
C ILE A 282 11.00 48.24 -15.46
#